data_AF-A0A3L7WDY3-F1
#
_entry.id   AF-A0A3L7WDY3-F1
#
_cell.length_a   1.000
_cell.length_b   1.000
_cell.length_c   1.000
_cell.angle_alpha   90.00
_cell.angle_beta   90.00
_cell.angle_gamma   90.00
#
_symmetry.space_group_name_H-M   'P 1'
#
loop_
_entity.id
_entity.type
_entity.pdbx_description
1 polymer ?
#
loop_
_entity_poly.entity_id
_entity_poly.type
_entity_poly.pdbx_seq_one_letter_code
_entity_poly.pdbx_strand_id
1 'polypeptide(L)'
;LAYATSKGALMTLTRNLAAAHRHEHIRFHCLNIGWTHTDGEDRLQQQLQGRSDWHVAAGKTRPTGVLLRPTDIAAAGLFYASPAAAAFSGAAVDLEQMPI
;
A
#
# COMPACT_ATOMS: atom_id res chain seq x y z
N LEU A 1 -16.73 -9.67 -0.10
CA LEU A 1 -16.05 -10.75 0.65
C LEU A 1 -14.83 -11.32 -0.08
N ALA A 2 -14.95 -11.86 -1.30
CA ALA A 2 -13.81 -12.47 -2.02
C ALA A 2 -12.55 -11.59 -2.11
N TYR A 3 -12.71 -10.29 -2.42
CA TYR A 3 -11.59 -9.34 -2.42
C TYR A 3 -10.88 -9.26 -1.06
N ALA A 4 -11.62 -9.00 0.02
CA ALA A 4 -11.06 -8.89 1.37
C ALA A 4 -10.41 -10.21 1.83
N THR A 5 -11.04 -11.35 1.56
CA THR A 5 -10.47 -12.68 1.85
C THR A 5 -9.15 -12.89 1.12
N SER A 6 -9.09 -12.54 -0.17
CA SER A 6 -7.85 -12.67 -0.95
C SER A 6 -6.72 -11.78 -0.39
N LYS A 7 -7.03 -10.57 0.05
CA LYS A 7 -6.04 -9.65 0.65
C LYS A 7 -5.56 -10.16 2.02
N GLY A 8 -6.45 -10.66 2.86
CA GLY A 8 -6.08 -11.32 4.12
C GLY A 8 -5.19 -12.54 3.90
N ALA A 9 -5.45 -13.32 2.85
CA ALA A 9 -4.60 -14.46 2.48
C ALA A 9 -3.18 -14.02 2.09
N LEU A 10 -3.01 -12.90 1.38
CA LEU A 10 -1.68 -12.36 1.04
C LEU A 10 -0.85 -11.98 2.28
N MET A 11 -1.49 -11.43 3.32
CA MET A 11 -0.79 -11.12 4.57
C MET A 11 -0.27 -12.40 5.26
N THR A 12 -1.09 -13.45 5.29
CA THR A 12 -0.68 -14.75 5.83
C THR A 12 0.39 -15.42 4.97
N LEU A 13 0.26 -15.37 3.64
CA LEU A 13 1.26 -15.87 2.70
C LEU A 13 2.62 -15.20 2.92
N THR A 14 2.64 -13.87 3.06
CA THR A 14 3.87 -13.08 3.27
C THR A 14 4.64 -13.55 4.50
N ARG A 15 3.95 -13.75 5.64
CA ARG A 15 4.57 -14.26 6.87
C ARG A 15 5.14 -15.68 6.70
N ASN A 16 4.41 -16.55 6.01
CA ASN A 16 4.85 -17.93 5.79
C ASN A 16 6.06 -18.00 4.85
N LEU A 17 6.10 -17.20 3.79
CA LEU A 17 7.26 -17.11 2.90
C LEU A 17 8.49 -16.57 3.63
N ALA A 18 8.32 -15.51 4.44
CA ALA A 18 9.39 -15.00 5.29
C ALA A 18 9.98 -16.08 6.21
N ALA A 19 9.12 -16.89 6.84
CA ALA A 19 9.55 -17.98 7.70
C ALA A 19 10.25 -19.10 6.89
N ALA A 20 9.71 -19.49 5.74
CA ALA A 20 10.23 -20.57 4.92
C ALA A 20 11.63 -20.26 4.35
N HIS A 21 11.86 -19.03 3.90
CA HIS A 21 13.09 -18.60 3.22
C HIS A 21 14.08 -17.85 4.12
N ARG A 22 13.89 -17.87 5.45
CA ARG A 22 14.71 -17.11 6.41
C ARG A 22 16.22 -17.41 6.33
N HIS A 23 16.59 -18.61 5.90
CA HIS A 23 17.99 -19.04 5.77
C HIS A 23 18.59 -18.72 4.40
N GLU A 24 17.77 -18.30 3.42
CA GLU A 24 18.19 -17.89 2.08
C GLU A 24 18.49 -16.39 1.98
N HIS A 25 18.35 -15.66 3.09
CA HIS A 25 18.49 -14.20 3.15
C HIS A 25 17.53 -13.43 2.22
N ILE A 26 16.37 -14.01 1.91
CA ILE A 26 15.29 -13.36 1.16
C ILE A 26 14.28 -12.75 2.14
N ARG A 27 13.87 -11.50 1.88
CA ARG A 27 12.92 -10.76 2.73
C ARG A 27 11.59 -10.57 2.02
N PHE A 28 10.50 -10.75 2.75
CA PHE A 28 9.14 -10.63 2.23
C PHE A 28 8.39 -9.53 2.98
N HIS A 29 7.70 -8.65 2.24
CA HIS A 29 6.94 -7.54 2.80
C HIS A 29 5.62 -7.39 2.05
N CYS A 30 4.56 -7.05 2.79
CA CYS A 30 3.26 -6.73 2.25
C CYS A 30 2.92 -5.29 2.63
N LEU A 31 2.65 -4.46 1.63
CA LEU A 31 2.15 -3.10 1.82
C LEU A 31 0.65 -3.09 1.54
N ASN A 32 -0.14 -2.87 2.57
CA ASN A 32 -1.58 -2.64 2.48
C ASN A 32 -1.78 -1.16 2.14
N ILE A 33 -1.89 -0.87 0.86
CA ILE A 33 -1.92 0.48 0.33
C ILE A 33 -3.33 1.05 0.40
N GLY A 34 -3.44 2.24 0.97
CA GLY A 34 -4.67 3.00 1.03
C GLY A 34 -5.04 3.70 -0.27
N TRP A 35 -6.09 4.51 -0.23
CA TRP A 35 -6.57 5.20 -1.43
C TRP A 35 -5.48 6.11 -2.03
N THR A 36 -5.04 5.77 -3.23
CA THR A 36 -3.87 6.36 -3.90
C THR A 36 -4.27 6.92 -5.25
N HIS A 37 -3.82 8.14 -5.55
CA HIS A 37 -4.06 8.83 -6.82
C HIS A 37 -3.21 8.22 -7.94
N THR A 38 -3.68 7.09 -8.48
CA THR A 38 -3.08 6.43 -9.65
C THR A 38 -3.82 6.85 -10.92
N ASP A 39 -3.19 6.72 -12.10
CA ASP A 39 -3.83 7.05 -13.39
C ASP A 39 -5.11 6.23 -13.65
N GLY A 40 -5.17 4.99 -13.13
CA GLY A 40 -6.37 4.15 -13.19
C GLY A 40 -7.50 4.71 -12.34
N GLU A 41 -7.18 5.04 -11.09
CA GLU A 41 -8.14 5.62 -10.15
C GLU A 41 -8.61 7.00 -10.59
N ASP A 42 -7.71 7.84 -11.09
CA ASP A 42 -8.02 9.17 -11.59
C ASP A 42 -9.03 9.14 -12.74
N ARG A 43 -8.80 8.27 -13.74
CA ARG A 43 -9.75 8.06 -14.84
C ARG A 43 -11.11 7.56 -14.34
N LEU A 44 -11.12 6.60 -13.42
CA LEU A 44 -12.35 6.06 -12.85
C LEU A 44 -13.14 7.13 -12.10
N GLN A 45 -12.49 7.88 -11.20
CA GLN A 45 -13.16 8.91 -10.41
C GLN A 45 -13.61 10.09 -11.26
N GLN A 46 -12.87 10.46 -12.31
CA GLN A 46 -13.32 11.46 -13.27
C GLN A 46 -14.60 11.01 -14.00
N GLN A 47 -14.71 9.74 -14.39
CA GLN A 47 -15.92 9.19 -15.00
C GLN A 47 -17.10 9.16 -14.02
N LEU A 48 -16.85 8.84 -12.75
CA LEU A 48 -17.90 8.75 -11.73
C LEU A 48 -18.38 10.11 -11.21
N GLN A 49 -17.46 11.07 -11.06
CA GLN A 49 -17.74 12.37 -10.42
C GLN A 49 -17.87 13.52 -11.42
N GLY A 50 -17.44 13.33 -12.68
CA GLY A 50 -17.44 14.39 -13.70
C GLY A 50 -16.48 15.53 -13.40
N ARG A 51 -15.45 15.32 -12.57
CA ARG A 51 -14.49 16.36 -12.14
C ARG A 51 -13.06 15.84 -12.11
N SER A 52 -12.12 16.61 -12.64
CA SER A 52 -10.68 16.29 -12.67
C SER A 52 -9.95 16.55 -11.35
N ASP A 53 -10.53 17.35 -10.45
CA ASP A 53 -9.91 17.77 -9.18
C ASP A 53 -10.41 16.97 -7.96
N TRP A 54 -11.09 15.84 -8.17
CA TRP A 54 -11.67 15.01 -7.10
C TRP A 54 -10.64 14.65 -6.01
N HIS A 55 -9.38 14.40 -6.40
CA HIS A 55 -8.29 14.02 -5.52
C HIS A 55 -7.90 15.14 -4.54
N VAL A 56 -8.13 16.41 -4.91
CA VAL A 56 -7.93 17.56 -4.01
C VAL A 56 -8.96 17.56 -2.89
N ALA A 57 -10.23 17.32 -3.23
CA ALA A 57 -11.29 17.20 -2.24
C ALA A 57 -11.08 15.98 -1.33
N ALA A 58 -10.67 14.84 -1.90
CA ALA A 58 -10.31 13.65 -1.15
C ALA A 58 -9.12 13.90 -0.21
N GLY A 59 -8.08 14.61 -0.68
CA GLY A 59 -6.90 14.93 0.12
C GLY A 59 -7.23 15.76 1.36
N LYS A 60 -8.18 16.69 1.28
CA LYS A 60 -8.62 17.52 2.41
C LYS A 60 -9.22 16.71 3.57
N THR A 61 -9.68 15.48 3.33
CA THR A 61 -10.18 14.59 4.38
C THR A 61 -9.09 13.72 4.99
N ARG A 62 -7.86 13.77 4.47
CA ARG A 62 -6.72 12.96 4.92
C ARG A 62 -5.87 13.74 5.94
N PRO A 63 -5.19 13.05 6.87
CA PRO A 63 -4.37 13.71 7.90
C PRO A 63 -3.25 14.60 7.34
N THR A 64 -2.71 14.27 6.17
CA THR A 64 -1.64 15.04 5.51
C THR A 64 -2.18 16.14 4.59
N GLY A 65 -3.50 16.28 4.47
CA GLY A 65 -4.15 17.23 3.56
C GLY A 65 -4.03 16.89 2.07
N VAL A 66 -3.38 15.77 1.73
CA VAL A 66 -3.20 15.28 0.37
C VAL A 66 -3.46 13.78 0.31
N LEU A 67 -4.03 13.31 -0.80
CA LEU A 67 -4.20 11.87 -1.05
C LEU A 67 -2.83 11.24 -1.33
N LEU A 68 -2.65 9.97 -0.97
CA LEU A 68 -1.42 9.23 -1.31
C LEU A 68 -1.16 9.27 -2.82
N ARG A 69 0.12 9.34 -3.19
CA ARG A 69 0.59 9.27 -4.58
C ARG A 69 1.44 8.02 -4.79
N PRO A 70 1.60 7.55 -6.04
CA PRO A 70 2.48 6.42 -6.35
C PRO A 70 3.91 6.59 -5.82
N THR A 71 4.41 7.83 -5.76
CA THR A 71 5.74 8.14 -5.21
C THR A 71 5.84 7.85 -3.71
N ASP A 72 4.76 8.02 -2.95
CA ASP A 72 4.74 7.75 -1.51
C ASP A 72 4.80 6.22 -1.28
N ILE A 73 4.14 5.44 -2.14
CA ILE A 73 4.21 3.97 -2.14
C ILE A 73 5.60 3.49 -2.56
N ALA A 74 6.17 4.09 -3.60
CA ALA A 74 7.50 3.77 -4.09
C ALA A 74 8.58 4.06 -3.03
N ALA A 75 8.44 5.15 -2.26
CA ALA A 75 9.35 5.46 -1.15
C ALA A 75 9.30 4.39 -0.05
N ALA A 76 8.10 3.91 0.32
CA ALA A 76 7.97 2.80 1.26
C ALA A 76 8.58 1.50 0.70
N GLY A 77 8.34 1.20 -0.57
CA GLY A 77 8.95 0.06 -1.26
C GLY A 77 10.48 0.14 -1.26
N LEU A 78 11.03 1.32 -1.55
CA LEU A 78 12.48 1.58 -1.53
C LEU A 78 13.05 1.38 -0.11
N PHE A 79 12.38 1.89 0.92
CA PHE A 79 12.79 1.66 2.31
C PHE A 79 12.89 0.17 2.61
N TYR A 80 11.84 -0.61 2.31
CA TYR A 80 11.84 -2.05 2.56
C TYR A 80 12.84 -2.82 1.69
N ALA A 81 13.15 -2.34 0.48
CA ALA A 81 14.20 -2.91 -0.35
C ALA A 81 15.62 -2.55 0.15
N SER A 82 15.77 -1.46 0.90
CA SER A 82 17.06 -0.95 1.35
C SER A 82 17.68 -1.73 2.53
N PRO A 83 19.00 -1.55 2.79
CA PRO A 83 19.65 -2.09 3.98
C PRO A 83 19.08 -1.55 5.31
N ALA A 84 18.46 -0.37 5.30
CA ALA A 84 17.86 0.21 6.51
C ALA A 84 16.71 -0.66 7.06
N ALA A 85 16.08 -1.46 6.21
CA ALA A 85 15.03 -2.41 6.60
C ALA A 85 15.54 -3.86 6.76
N ALA A 86 16.85 -4.09 6.90
CA ALA A 86 17.42 -5.45 6.92
C ALA A 86 16.86 -6.35 8.03
N ALA A 87 16.48 -5.77 9.18
CA ALA A 87 15.90 -6.51 10.30
C ALA A 87 14.42 -6.90 10.09
N PHE A 88 13.76 -6.38 9.06
CA PHE A 88 12.35 -6.64 8.78
C PHE A 88 12.21 -7.78 7.76
N SER A 89 11.33 -8.75 8.04
CA SER A 89 10.80 -9.72 7.07
C SER A 89 9.47 -10.28 7.60
N GLY A 90 8.53 -10.57 6.71
CA GLY A 90 7.18 -11.02 7.06
C GLY A 90 6.22 -9.89 7.47
N ALA A 91 6.65 -8.63 7.36
CA ALA A 91 5.84 -7.47 7.75
C ALA A 91 4.62 -7.30 6.83
N ALA A 92 3.45 -7.08 7.43
CA ALA A 92 2.27 -6.56 6.76
C ALA A 92 2.03 -5.16 7.33
N VAL A 93 2.11 -4.15 6.47
CA VAL A 93 2.20 -2.74 6.87
C VAL A 93 1.05 -1.99 6.24
N ASP A 94 0.25 -1.33 7.07
CA ASP A 94 -0.82 -0.47 6.60
C ASP A 94 -0.23 0.89 6.21
N LEU A 95 -0.15 1.12 4.90
CA LEU A 95 0.18 2.41 4.30
C LEU A 95 -1.12 3.07 3.86
N GLU A 96 -1.93 3.43 4.86
CA GLU A 96 -3.26 4.01 4.71
C GLU A 96 -3.39 5.24 5.62
N GLN A 97 -4.12 6.23 5.13
CA GLN A 97 -4.35 7.51 5.79
C GLN A 97 -5.62 7.52 6.64
N MET A 98 -6.51 6.54 6.45
CA MET A 98 -7.71 6.29 7.27
C MET A 98 -7.83 4.79 7.59
N PRO A 99 -6.98 4.25 8.49
CA PRO A 99 -7.06 2.85 8.89
C PRO A 99 -8.38 2.59 9.65
N ILE A 100 -8.99 1.43 9.37
CA ILE A 100 -10.21 0.93 10.02
C ILE A 100 -9.92 -0.33 10.81
#